data_AF-A0A1L7VEM0-F1
#
_entry.id   AF-A0A1L7VEM0-F1
#
_cell.length_a   1.000
_cell.length_b   1.000
_cell.length_c   1.000
_cell.angle_alpha   90.00
_cell.angle_beta   90.00
_cell.angle_gamma   90.00
#
_symmetry.space_group_name_H-M   'P 1'
#
loop_
_entity.id
_entity.type
_entity.pdbx_description
1 polymer ?
#
loop_
_entity_poly.entity_id
_entity_poly.type
_entity_poly.pdbx_seq_one_letter_code
_entity_poly.pdbx_strand_id
1 'polypeptide(L)'
;MEISSFFPSSAAECEEACLLLRKLEVLPLYSELPENQKSRVLQKRTKRMCVCATNIAEASMIVDGIVHIIDLGKAKHNGYNPRMRLDTLITGPISQAAARLRADCAGRNKPGFCYRLYTYKSFKEETKAFSTPKIHENGISEFISKLKAMGFDNVAEFDFVDPPHPEILFRGLEDLGHIGYIDSKGAITERGRRASKLHVHPVWFNAIVEAHKLRCSLEMLALAALDGSNIYLRPHGVRYYADLARQQFADFTSDPPKKERIDLDIRQWCFDAFLNHSVLDEVARVRQQLKEQFHLLFPDWRAPNTTPFIDPNYEINIRKALTRTFYYRSDFRDPAGIGQYRVVRANWQAGIHPDSHQVGANHECILFGNLTYSGIQYMSNVTAVEPEWLAELDFFKEKNWLRKPNGVYRMPILQTTTLPLQPKKDPKNTPE
;
A
#
# COMPACT_ATOMS: atom_id res chain seq x y z
N MET A 1 -18.47 -32.39 18.20
CA MET A 1 -19.00 -31.52 17.13
C MET A 1 -17.94 -31.31 16.07
N GLU A 2 -18.29 -31.18 14.81
CA GLU A 2 -17.33 -31.20 13.70
C GLU A 2 -17.41 -29.93 12.88
N ILE A 3 -16.34 -29.13 12.86
CA ILE A 3 -16.19 -28.00 11.93
C ILE A 3 -15.29 -28.44 10.79
N SER A 4 -15.65 -28.04 9.57
CA SER A 4 -14.80 -28.19 8.39
C SER A 4 -14.10 -26.86 8.09
N SER A 5 -12.82 -26.86 7.73
CA SER A 5 -12.13 -25.67 7.24
C SER A 5 -11.69 -25.88 5.79
N PHE A 6 -12.08 -24.96 4.92
CA PHE A 6 -11.69 -24.93 3.51
C PHE A 6 -10.67 -23.80 3.33
N PHE A 7 -9.52 -24.09 2.72
CA PHE A 7 -8.43 -23.12 2.53
C PHE A 7 -8.28 -22.66 1.08
N PRO A 8 -9.12 -21.71 0.61
CA PRO A 8 -8.92 -21.01 -0.66
C PRO A 8 -7.74 -20.03 -0.58
N SER A 9 -7.29 -19.56 -1.75
CA SER A 9 -6.13 -18.68 -1.86
C SER A 9 -6.45 -17.20 -1.65
N SER A 10 -7.72 -16.79 -1.80
CA SER A 10 -8.12 -15.38 -1.75
C SER A 10 -9.47 -15.13 -1.07
N ALA A 11 -9.72 -13.89 -0.65
CA ALA A 11 -11.01 -13.46 -0.10
C ALA A 11 -12.16 -13.66 -1.10
N ALA A 12 -11.95 -13.38 -2.39
CA ALA A 12 -12.94 -13.60 -3.43
C ALA A 12 -13.34 -15.09 -3.55
N GLU A 13 -12.36 -15.99 -3.50
CA GLU A 13 -12.62 -17.44 -3.49
C GLU A 13 -13.31 -17.89 -2.20
N CYS A 14 -13.03 -17.27 -1.04
CA CYS A 14 -13.77 -17.54 0.20
C CYS A 14 -15.25 -17.21 0.04
N GLU A 15 -15.55 -16.02 -0.46
CA GLU A 15 -16.93 -15.55 -0.67
C GLU A 15 -17.67 -16.42 -1.70
N GLU A 16 -17.02 -16.75 -2.82
CA GLU A 16 -17.59 -17.63 -3.84
C GLU A 16 -17.89 -19.03 -3.28
N ALA A 17 -16.97 -19.61 -2.52
CA ALA A 17 -17.18 -20.90 -1.86
C ALA A 17 -18.38 -20.86 -0.89
N CYS A 18 -18.56 -19.76 -0.15
CA CYS A 18 -19.71 -19.57 0.73
C CYS A 18 -21.04 -19.56 -0.05
N LEU A 19 -21.07 -18.98 -1.25
CA LEU A 19 -22.27 -18.91 -2.11
C LEU A 19 -22.64 -20.26 -2.75
N LEU A 20 -21.63 -21.08 -3.06
CA LEU A 20 -21.84 -22.39 -3.69
C LEU A 20 -22.31 -23.45 -2.67
N LEU A 21 -21.86 -23.38 -1.42
CA LEU A 21 -22.13 -24.38 -0.38
C LEU A 21 -23.44 -24.14 0.39
N ARG A 22 -24.57 -24.09 -0.32
CA ARG A 22 -25.89 -23.70 0.25
C ARG A 22 -26.51 -24.64 1.29
N LYS A 23 -26.04 -25.91 1.38
CA LYS A 23 -26.59 -26.93 2.29
C LYS A 23 -25.96 -26.92 3.68
N LEU A 24 -24.98 -26.05 3.92
CA LEU A 24 -24.23 -25.96 5.17
C LEU A 24 -24.15 -24.48 5.60
N GLU A 25 -24.05 -24.22 6.90
CA GLU A 25 -23.63 -22.89 7.34
C GLU A 25 -22.15 -22.71 7.00
N VAL A 26 -21.84 -21.77 6.10
CA VAL A 26 -20.48 -21.46 5.67
C VAL A 26 -20.17 -20.01 5.99
N LEU A 27 -19.04 -19.77 6.67
CA LEU A 27 -18.59 -18.43 7.04
C LEU A 27 -17.22 -18.14 6.42
N PRO A 28 -17.03 -16.97 5.78
CA PRO A 28 -15.72 -16.56 5.27
C PRO A 28 -14.83 -16.08 6.41
N LEU A 29 -13.52 -16.21 6.24
CA LEU A 29 -12.52 -15.72 7.16
C LEU A 29 -11.25 -15.27 6.41
N TYR A 30 -11.05 -13.96 6.34
CA TYR A 30 -9.88 -13.34 5.71
C TYR A 30 -9.55 -11.99 6.40
N SER A 31 -8.40 -11.41 6.07
CA SER A 31 -7.84 -10.26 6.78
C SER A 31 -8.74 -9.01 6.75
N GLU A 32 -9.31 -8.68 5.59
CA GLU A 32 -10.15 -7.49 5.42
C GLU A 32 -11.58 -7.63 5.97
N LEU A 33 -11.94 -8.80 6.53
CA LEU A 33 -13.28 -9.04 7.05
C LEU A 33 -13.56 -8.15 8.28
N PRO A 34 -14.73 -7.51 8.40
CA PRO A 34 -15.10 -6.73 9.58
C PRO A 34 -15.06 -7.54 10.89
N GLU A 35 -14.70 -6.90 12.01
CA GLU A 35 -14.49 -7.62 13.29
C GLU A 35 -15.74 -8.29 13.85
N ASN A 36 -16.91 -7.69 13.64
CA ASN A 36 -18.18 -8.32 13.99
C ASN A 36 -18.40 -9.63 13.23
N GLN A 37 -17.93 -9.73 11.98
CA GLN A 37 -18.03 -10.94 11.17
C GLN A 37 -16.96 -11.96 11.54
N LYS A 38 -15.71 -11.55 11.80
CA LYS A 38 -14.66 -12.45 12.33
C LYS A 38 -15.11 -13.09 13.65
N SER A 39 -15.69 -12.29 14.55
CA SER A 39 -16.23 -12.77 15.84
C SER A 39 -17.31 -13.82 15.68
N ARG A 40 -18.12 -13.78 14.60
CA ARG A 40 -19.15 -14.81 14.34
C ARG A 40 -18.55 -16.19 14.09
N VAL A 41 -17.35 -16.27 13.51
CA VAL A 41 -16.63 -17.52 13.26
C VAL A 41 -16.21 -18.19 14.57
N LEU A 42 -15.92 -17.39 15.61
CA LEU A 42 -15.49 -17.87 16.92
C LEU A 42 -16.65 -18.31 17.82
N GLN A 43 -17.89 -18.00 17.45
CA GLN A 43 -19.06 -18.38 18.25
C GLN A 43 -19.31 -19.89 18.19
N LYS A 44 -19.46 -20.51 19.36
CA LYS A 44 -19.85 -21.93 19.46
C LYS A 44 -21.20 -22.17 18.79
N ARG A 45 -21.27 -23.19 17.92
CA ARG A 45 -22.50 -23.60 17.23
C ARG A 45 -23.00 -24.94 17.74
N THR A 46 -24.21 -25.30 17.34
CA THR A 46 -24.83 -26.61 17.62
C THR A 46 -24.90 -27.49 16.37
N LYS A 47 -24.86 -26.89 15.18
CA LYS A 47 -24.88 -27.54 13.87
C LYS A 47 -23.48 -27.57 13.26
N ARG A 48 -23.25 -28.51 12.32
CA ARG A 48 -22.03 -28.56 11.51
C ARG A 48 -21.93 -27.28 10.67
N MET A 49 -20.74 -26.67 10.68
CA MET A 49 -20.42 -25.48 9.91
C MET A 49 -19.10 -25.67 9.15
N CYS A 50 -18.92 -24.90 8.09
CA CYS A 50 -17.66 -24.78 7.38
C CYS A 50 -17.12 -23.36 7.51
N VAL A 51 -15.82 -23.24 7.70
CA VAL A 51 -15.12 -21.95 7.63
C VAL A 51 -14.29 -21.95 6.36
N CYS A 52 -14.54 -21.00 5.47
CA CYS A 52 -13.72 -20.76 4.29
C CYS A 52 -12.67 -19.70 4.64
N ALA A 53 -11.42 -20.12 4.88
CA ALA A 53 -10.39 -19.27 5.45
C ALA A 53 -9.15 -19.14 4.57
N THR A 54 -8.56 -17.95 4.50
CA THR A 54 -7.20 -17.79 3.99
C THR A 54 -6.17 -18.31 5.01
N ASN A 55 -4.88 -18.06 4.77
CA ASN A 55 -3.79 -18.39 5.69
C ASN A 55 -3.91 -17.73 7.08
N ILE A 56 -4.86 -16.81 7.29
CA ILE A 56 -5.15 -16.23 8.60
C ILE A 56 -5.54 -17.28 9.65
N ALA A 57 -6.19 -18.38 9.24
CA ALA A 57 -6.60 -19.46 10.14
C ALA A 57 -5.46 -20.44 10.48
N GLU A 58 -4.30 -20.34 9.83
CA GLU A 58 -3.14 -21.19 10.14
C GLU A 58 -2.55 -20.84 11.50
N ALA A 59 -2.28 -19.53 11.72
CA ALA A 59 -1.57 -19.05 12.90
C ALA A 59 -2.23 -17.84 13.58
N SER A 60 -2.87 -16.94 12.83
CA SER A 60 -3.31 -15.65 13.37
C SER A 60 -4.64 -15.71 14.11
N MET A 61 -5.53 -16.63 13.75
CA MET A 61 -6.81 -16.80 14.43
C MET A 61 -7.14 -18.28 14.64
N ILE A 62 -7.45 -18.64 15.89
CA ILE A 62 -7.74 -20.01 16.30
C ILE A 62 -9.25 -20.21 16.30
N VAL A 63 -9.74 -21.11 15.44
CA VAL A 63 -11.13 -21.55 15.44
C VAL A 63 -11.22 -22.92 16.12
N ASP A 64 -11.91 -22.98 17.24
CA ASP A 64 -12.06 -24.21 18.02
C ASP A 64 -13.03 -25.20 17.37
N GLY A 65 -12.69 -26.49 17.41
CA GLY A 65 -13.58 -27.58 16.98
C GLY A 65 -13.48 -27.96 15.51
N ILE A 66 -12.49 -27.43 14.79
CA ILE A 66 -12.09 -27.94 13.47
C ILE A 66 -11.62 -29.38 13.60
N VAL A 67 -12.19 -30.27 12.78
CA VAL A 67 -11.77 -31.68 12.69
C VAL A 67 -11.65 -32.18 11.26
N HIS A 68 -12.16 -31.44 10.29
CA HIS A 68 -11.99 -31.75 8.88
C HIS A 68 -11.34 -30.56 8.20
N ILE A 69 -10.25 -30.79 7.48
CA ILE A 69 -9.57 -29.74 6.73
C ILE A 69 -9.52 -30.13 5.27
N ILE A 70 -9.85 -29.19 4.40
CA ILE A 70 -9.72 -29.34 2.96
C ILE A 70 -8.69 -28.31 2.51
N ASP A 71 -7.50 -28.80 2.16
CA ASP A 71 -6.33 -27.99 1.82
C ASP A 71 -6.08 -28.03 0.31
N LEU A 72 -6.23 -26.87 -0.34
CA LEU A 72 -5.93 -26.70 -1.77
C LEU A 72 -4.42 -26.64 -2.07
N GLY A 73 -3.58 -26.50 -1.04
CA GLY A 73 -2.12 -26.41 -1.21
C GLY A 73 -1.65 -25.07 -1.77
N LYS A 74 -2.48 -24.03 -1.76
CA LYS A 74 -2.17 -22.70 -2.30
C LYS A 74 -2.41 -21.58 -1.29
N ALA A 75 -1.69 -20.48 -1.46
CA ALA A 75 -1.89 -19.22 -0.74
C ALA A 75 -1.42 -18.04 -1.62
N LYS A 76 -1.86 -16.83 -1.26
CA LYS A 76 -1.26 -15.60 -1.79
C LYS A 76 0.01 -15.28 -1.03
N HIS A 77 1.08 -15.01 -1.76
CA HIS A 77 2.39 -14.65 -1.25
C HIS A 77 2.76 -13.23 -1.69
N ASN A 78 3.31 -12.46 -0.76
CA ASN A 78 3.97 -11.21 -1.11
C ASN A 78 5.32 -11.53 -1.75
N GLY A 79 5.71 -10.74 -2.72
CA GLY A 79 7.03 -10.77 -3.32
C GLY A 79 7.45 -9.37 -3.73
N TYR A 80 8.75 -9.12 -3.78
CA TYR A 80 9.27 -7.81 -4.16
C TYR A 80 10.16 -7.93 -5.39
N ASN A 81 9.87 -7.14 -6.42
CA ASN A 81 10.73 -7.01 -7.58
C ASN A 81 11.62 -5.76 -7.43
N PRO A 82 12.91 -5.89 -7.09
CA PRO A 82 13.77 -4.75 -6.82
C PRO A 82 14.07 -3.88 -8.05
N ARG A 83 14.02 -4.46 -9.27
CA ARG A 83 14.26 -3.70 -10.50
C ARG A 83 13.09 -2.78 -10.83
N MET A 84 11.88 -3.23 -10.51
CA MET A 84 10.65 -2.47 -10.71
C MET A 84 10.23 -1.67 -9.47
N ARG A 85 10.83 -1.94 -8.31
CA ARG A 85 10.39 -1.46 -7.00
C ARG A 85 8.91 -1.73 -6.75
N LEU A 86 8.51 -2.96 -7.07
CA LEU A 86 7.12 -3.36 -7.18
C LEU A 86 6.83 -4.49 -6.19
N ASP A 87 5.87 -4.25 -5.30
CA ASP A 87 5.28 -5.30 -4.50
C ASP A 87 4.31 -6.11 -5.37
N THR A 88 4.48 -7.41 -5.35
CA THR A 88 3.71 -8.38 -6.14
C THR A 88 2.94 -9.27 -5.19
N LEU A 89 1.70 -9.58 -5.54
CA LEU A 89 0.86 -10.50 -4.77
C LEU A 89 0.50 -11.66 -5.67
N ILE A 90 1.18 -12.79 -5.48
CA ILE A 90 1.09 -13.92 -6.40
C ILE A 90 0.48 -15.11 -5.66
N THR A 91 -0.51 -15.75 -6.28
CA THR A 91 -1.02 -17.03 -5.81
C THR A 91 -0.03 -18.13 -6.18
N GLY A 92 0.47 -18.84 -5.18
CA GLY A 92 1.46 -19.91 -5.35
C GLY A 92 1.21 -21.10 -4.42
N PRO A 93 2.02 -22.16 -4.55
CA PRO A 93 1.95 -23.30 -3.64
C PRO A 93 2.45 -22.91 -2.24
N ILE A 94 1.81 -23.46 -1.20
CA ILE A 94 2.26 -23.29 0.19
C ILE A 94 3.56 -24.06 0.46
N SER A 95 4.21 -23.83 1.60
CA SER A 95 5.33 -24.66 2.04
C SER A 95 4.86 -25.95 2.72
N GLN A 96 5.75 -26.94 2.83
CA GLN A 96 5.47 -28.17 3.59
C GLN A 96 5.19 -27.86 5.07
N ALA A 97 5.89 -26.88 5.64
CA ALA A 97 5.62 -26.36 6.98
C ALA A 97 4.21 -25.79 7.11
N ALA A 98 3.78 -24.93 6.18
CA ALA A 98 2.41 -24.38 6.17
C ALA A 98 1.34 -25.47 6.00
N ALA A 99 1.57 -26.45 5.13
CA ALA A 99 0.68 -27.60 4.96
C ALA A 99 0.55 -28.48 6.21
N ARG A 100 1.60 -28.54 7.05
CA ARG A 100 1.55 -29.21 8.36
C ARG A 100 0.76 -28.38 9.36
N LEU A 101 1.02 -27.07 9.47
CA LEU A 101 0.24 -26.17 10.32
C LEU A 101 -1.26 -26.19 9.99
N ARG A 102 -1.60 -26.21 8.70
CA ARG A 102 -2.99 -26.44 8.26
C ARG A 102 -3.51 -27.75 8.81
N ALA A 103 -2.83 -28.87 8.58
CA ALA A 103 -3.28 -30.18 9.09
C ALA A 103 -3.44 -30.22 10.62
N ASP A 104 -2.54 -29.56 11.36
CA ASP A 104 -2.56 -29.50 12.82
C ASP A 104 -3.80 -28.79 13.36
N CYS A 105 -4.42 -27.89 12.58
CA CYS A 105 -5.67 -27.24 12.96
C CYS A 105 -6.82 -28.25 13.16
N ALA A 106 -6.81 -29.40 12.48
CA ALA A 106 -7.82 -30.46 12.65
C ALA A 106 -7.58 -31.31 13.90
N GLY A 107 -6.36 -31.31 14.44
CA GLY A 107 -5.93 -32.18 15.54
C GLY A 107 -5.92 -31.52 16.92
N ARG A 108 -6.26 -30.23 17.03
CA ARG A 108 -6.10 -29.47 18.28
C ARG A 108 -6.94 -30.01 19.44
N ASN A 109 -8.20 -30.35 19.17
CA ASN A 109 -9.16 -30.71 20.23
C ASN A 109 -9.50 -32.20 20.27
N LYS A 110 -9.39 -32.90 19.13
CA LYS A 110 -9.69 -34.33 18.99
C LYS A 110 -9.11 -34.85 17.66
N PRO A 111 -9.03 -36.18 17.45
CA PRO A 111 -8.61 -36.73 16.16
C PRO A 111 -9.44 -36.16 15.01
N GLY A 112 -8.76 -35.78 13.93
CA GLY A 112 -9.34 -35.16 12.75
C GLY A 112 -8.67 -35.62 11.46
N PHE A 113 -9.25 -35.21 10.33
CA PHE A 113 -8.81 -35.55 8.98
C PHE A 113 -8.38 -34.31 8.22
N CYS A 114 -7.28 -34.41 7.48
CA CYS A 114 -6.82 -33.39 6.54
C CYS A 114 -6.80 -33.97 5.13
N TYR A 115 -7.66 -33.45 4.27
CA TYR A 115 -7.82 -33.79 2.87
C TYR A 115 -7.02 -32.80 2.03
N ARG A 116 -5.89 -33.25 1.48
CA ARG A 116 -5.04 -32.45 0.59
C ARG A 116 -5.45 -32.69 -0.85
N LEU A 117 -5.78 -31.63 -1.60
CA LEU A 117 -6.18 -31.73 -3.02
C LEU A 117 -4.98 -31.72 -3.97
N TYR A 118 -3.85 -32.26 -3.52
CA TYR A 118 -2.60 -32.38 -4.26
C TYR A 118 -1.94 -33.72 -3.94
N THR A 119 -1.14 -34.23 -4.87
CA THR A 119 -0.54 -35.55 -4.71
C THR A 119 0.55 -35.55 -3.63
N TYR A 120 0.78 -36.71 -3.02
CA TYR A 120 1.90 -36.90 -2.10
C TYR A 120 3.26 -36.63 -2.77
N LYS A 121 3.38 -36.95 -4.06
CA LYS A 121 4.57 -36.65 -4.85
C LYS A 121 4.82 -35.14 -4.92
N SER A 122 3.82 -34.35 -5.31
CA SER A 122 3.94 -32.88 -5.37
C SER A 122 4.23 -32.26 -3.99
N PHE A 123 3.64 -32.81 -2.92
CA PHE A 123 3.96 -32.40 -1.55
C PHE A 123 5.43 -32.63 -1.17
N LYS A 124 6.03 -33.75 -1.59
CA LYS A 124 7.40 -34.10 -1.23
C LYS A 124 8.46 -33.49 -2.14
N GLU A 125 8.20 -33.43 -3.45
CA GLU A 125 9.19 -33.10 -4.47
C GLU A 125 9.09 -31.66 -4.98
N GLU A 126 7.87 -31.13 -5.13
CA GLU A 126 7.64 -29.81 -5.75
C GLU A 126 7.49 -28.69 -4.71
N THR A 127 7.06 -29.04 -3.49
CA THR A 127 6.75 -28.09 -2.42
C THR A 127 7.98 -27.78 -1.57
N LYS A 128 8.31 -26.50 -1.40
CA LYS A 128 9.42 -26.06 -0.54
C LYS A 128 9.20 -26.47 0.92
N ALA A 129 10.27 -26.82 1.64
CA ALA A 129 10.18 -27.21 3.05
C ALA A 129 9.62 -26.09 3.93
N PHE A 130 10.13 -24.86 3.75
CA PHE A 130 9.77 -23.67 4.52
C PHE A 130 9.32 -22.53 3.61
N SER A 131 8.54 -21.60 4.18
CA SER A 131 8.11 -20.38 3.48
C SER A 131 9.29 -19.41 3.33
N THR A 132 9.24 -18.56 2.31
CA THR A 132 10.23 -17.49 2.11
C THR A 132 10.25 -16.55 3.32
N PRO A 133 11.44 -16.14 3.82
CA PRO A 133 11.53 -15.17 4.91
C PRO A 133 10.95 -13.80 4.54
N LYS A 134 10.31 -13.13 5.50
CA LYS A 134 9.63 -11.84 5.28
C LYS A 134 10.53 -10.72 4.76
N ILE A 135 11.82 -10.76 5.09
CA ILE A 135 12.82 -9.78 4.62
C ILE A 135 13.05 -9.86 3.10
N HIS A 136 12.67 -10.96 2.44
CA HIS A 136 12.75 -11.12 0.99
C HIS A 136 11.43 -10.82 0.28
N GLU A 137 10.34 -10.63 1.01
CA GLU A 137 8.99 -10.46 0.44
C GLU A 137 8.65 -8.99 0.13
N ASN A 138 9.31 -8.02 0.78
CA ASN A 138 8.97 -6.59 0.66
C ASN A 138 10.22 -5.73 0.47
N GLY A 139 10.03 -4.48 0.04
CA GLY A 139 11.08 -3.47 0.08
C GLY A 139 11.57 -3.20 1.50
N ILE A 140 12.87 -2.97 1.67
CA ILE A 140 13.52 -2.84 2.99
C ILE A 140 14.00 -1.41 3.30
N SER A 141 13.62 -0.40 2.51
CA SER A 141 14.11 0.98 2.68
C SER A 141 13.80 1.55 4.07
N GLU A 142 12.60 1.30 4.60
CA GLU A 142 12.22 1.70 5.96
C GLU A 142 13.10 1.01 7.01
N PHE A 143 13.34 -0.29 6.85
CA PHE A 143 14.15 -1.08 7.76
C PHE A 143 15.61 -0.62 7.76
N ILE A 144 16.19 -0.34 6.58
CA ILE A 144 17.54 0.24 6.44
C ILE A 144 17.62 1.60 7.16
N SER A 145 16.61 2.47 7.00
CA SER A 145 16.59 3.77 7.67
C SER A 145 16.56 3.63 9.19
N LYS A 146 15.81 2.66 9.72
CA LYS A 146 15.74 2.37 11.17
C LYS A 146 17.08 1.85 11.69
N LEU A 147 17.71 0.89 11.01
CA LEU A 147 19.03 0.39 11.39
C LEU A 147 20.10 1.50 11.43
N LYS A 148 20.14 2.35 10.40
CA LYS A 148 21.07 3.48 10.38
C LYS A 148 20.79 4.48 11.50
N ALA A 149 19.53 4.74 11.82
CA ALA A 149 19.16 5.62 12.93
C ALA A 149 19.58 5.06 14.31
N MET A 150 19.65 3.73 14.44
CA MET A 150 20.18 3.06 15.64
C MET A 150 21.71 3.09 15.74
N GLY A 151 22.42 3.54 14.70
CA GLY A 151 23.88 3.63 14.67
C GLY A 151 24.58 2.52 13.89
N PHE A 152 23.84 1.65 13.18
CA PHE A 152 24.43 0.66 12.29
C PHE A 152 24.72 1.28 10.92
N ASP A 153 25.93 1.81 10.74
CA ASP A 153 26.31 2.47 9.49
C ASP A 153 26.49 1.50 8.33
N ASN A 154 27.15 0.36 8.54
CA ASN A 154 27.32 -0.66 7.51
C ASN A 154 26.21 -1.72 7.56
N VAL A 155 25.11 -1.43 6.89
CA VAL A 155 23.95 -2.34 6.84
C VAL A 155 24.25 -3.63 6.06
N ALA A 156 25.25 -3.64 5.18
CA ALA A 156 25.63 -4.84 4.43
C ALA A 156 26.33 -5.91 5.31
N GLU A 157 27.00 -5.47 6.38
CA GLU A 157 27.68 -6.34 7.36
C GLU A 157 26.83 -6.63 8.59
N PHE A 158 25.57 -6.17 8.61
CA PHE A 158 24.66 -6.46 9.70
C PHE A 158 24.36 -7.96 9.77
N ASP A 159 24.34 -8.51 10.99
CA ASP A 159 24.17 -9.95 11.24
C ASP A 159 22.70 -10.39 11.06
N PHE A 160 22.29 -10.52 9.81
CA PHE A 160 20.97 -11.02 9.43
C PHE A 160 20.89 -12.54 9.57
N VAL A 161 19.82 -13.04 10.18
CA VAL A 161 19.48 -14.47 10.15
C VAL A 161 19.35 -14.96 8.71
N ASP A 162 18.59 -14.21 7.90
CA ASP A 162 18.46 -14.42 6.46
C ASP A 162 18.83 -13.11 5.74
N PRO A 163 20.05 -12.97 5.19
CA PRO A 163 20.47 -11.72 4.57
C PRO A 163 19.62 -11.40 3.33
N PRO A 164 19.20 -10.13 3.15
CA PRO A 164 18.50 -9.72 1.93
C PRO A 164 19.44 -9.77 0.73
N HIS A 165 18.87 -9.98 -0.45
CA HIS A 165 19.65 -9.97 -1.69
C HIS A 165 20.35 -8.61 -1.88
N PRO A 166 21.64 -8.56 -2.31
CA PRO A 166 22.40 -7.31 -2.43
C PRO A 166 21.71 -6.22 -3.28
N GLU A 167 21.04 -6.63 -4.36
CA GLU A 167 20.24 -5.72 -5.19
C GLU A 167 19.10 -5.03 -4.39
N ILE A 168 18.43 -5.74 -3.47
CA ILE A 168 17.35 -5.18 -2.65
C ILE A 168 17.93 -4.13 -1.69
N LEU A 169 19.07 -4.44 -1.05
CA LEU A 169 19.81 -3.50 -0.20
C LEU A 169 20.23 -2.24 -0.97
N PHE A 170 20.85 -2.43 -2.14
CA PHE A 170 21.30 -1.32 -2.98
C PHE A 170 20.14 -0.41 -3.39
N ARG A 171 19.01 -0.98 -3.81
CA ARG A 171 17.81 -0.21 -4.19
C ARG A 171 17.23 0.55 -3.01
N GLY A 172 17.22 -0.06 -1.83
CA GLY A 172 16.74 0.61 -0.61
C GLY A 172 17.62 1.79 -0.20
N LEU A 173 18.95 1.63 -0.27
CA LEU A 173 19.90 2.74 -0.05
C LEU A 173 19.71 3.84 -1.11
N GLU A 174 19.58 3.47 -2.38
CA GLU A 174 19.33 4.41 -3.47
C GLU A 174 18.05 5.23 -3.21
N ASP A 175 16.98 4.61 -2.69
CA ASP A 175 15.74 5.29 -2.37
C ASP A 175 15.89 6.27 -1.20
N LEU A 176 16.59 5.87 -0.14
CA LEU A 176 16.90 6.78 0.97
C LEU A 176 17.77 7.96 0.54
N GLY A 177 18.67 7.76 -0.44
CA GLY A 177 19.49 8.82 -1.02
C GLY A 177 18.65 9.83 -1.78
N HIS A 178 17.72 9.38 -2.62
CA HIS A 178 16.79 10.25 -3.34
C HIS A 178 15.88 11.06 -2.41
N ILE A 179 15.45 10.47 -1.29
CA ILE A 179 14.61 11.14 -0.28
C ILE A 179 15.45 12.09 0.60
N GLY A 180 16.79 12.00 0.55
CA GLY A 180 17.72 12.83 1.31
C GLY A 180 17.90 12.40 2.76
N TYR A 181 17.64 11.12 3.07
CA TYR A 181 17.82 10.55 4.41
C TYR A 181 19.20 9.96 4.64
N ILE A 182 19.92 9.69 3.55
CA ILE A 182 21.35 9.40 3.58
C ILE A 182 22.10 10.38 2.69
N ASP A 183 23.36 10.65 3.02
CA ASP A 183 24.25 11.45 2.19
C ASP A 183 24.93 10.60 1.09
N SER A 184 25.79 11.23 0.29
CA SER A 184 26.55 10.55 -0.77
C SER A 184 27.57 9.53 -0.26
N LYS A 185 27.94 9.58 1.02
CA LYS A 185 28.82 8.61 1.69
C LYS A 185 28.02 7.46 2.32
N GLY A 186 26.69 7.53 2.28
CA GLY A 186 25.80 6.55 2.88
C GLY A 186 25.54 6.75 4.38
N ALA A 187 25.99 7.85 4.98
CA ALA A 187 25.70 8.17 6.37
C ALA A 187 24.29 8.76 6.52
N ILE A 188 23.62 8.49 7.64
CA ILE A 188 22.27 9.02 7.88
C ILE A 188 22.33 10.54 8.11
N THR A 189 21.47 11.29 7.42
CA THR A 189 21.35 12.74 7.61
C THR A 189 20.54 13.07 8.87
N GLU A 190 20.66 14.29 9.40
CA GLU A 190 19.80 14.73 10.51
C GLU A 190 18.31 14.65 10.15
N ARG A 191 17.99 14.91 8.87
CA ARG A 191 16.64 14.74 8.35
C ARG A 191 16.20 13.27 8.40
N GLY A 192 17.04 12.34 7.95
CA GLY A 192 16.76 10.89 8.05
C GLY A 192 16.59 10.42 9.49
N ARG A 193 17.42 10.94 10.40
CA ARG A 193 17.33 10.64 11.84
C ARG A 193 16.01 11.13 12.44
N ARG A 194 15.56 12.34 12.12
CA ARG A 194 14.26 12.86 12.56
C ARG A 194 13.10 12.09 11.91
N ALA A 195 13.20 11.76 10.63
CA ALA A 195 12.17 10.99 9.91
C ALA A 195 11.99 9.58 10.49
N SER A 196 13.07 8.93 10.93
CA SER A 196 13.01 7.58 11.54
C SER A 196 12.21 7.50 12.84
N LYS A 197 11.92 8.64 13.49
CA LYS A 197 11.11 8.72 14.71
C LYS A 197 9.61 8.72 14.43
N LEU A 198 9.16 8.90 13.18
CA LEU A 198 7.75 8.84 12.84
C LEU A 198 7.20 7.42 13.03
N HIS A 199 5.95 7.31 13.49
CA HIS A 199 5.24 6.02 13.58
C HIS A 199 4.67 5.53 12.24
N VAL A 200 4.77 6.33 11.19
CA VAL A 200 4.37 5.99 9.82
C VAL A 200 5.60 5.88 8.92
N HIS A 201 5.40 5.46 7.67
CA HIS A 201 6.49 5.32 6.72
C HIS A 201 7.33 6.63 6.64
N PRO A 202 8.67 6.57 6.78
CA PRO A 202 9.52 7.76 6.92
C PRO A 202 9.39 8.78 5.80
N VAL A 203 8.96 8.38 4.59
CA VAL A 203 8.72 9.29 3.46
C VAL A 203 7.80 10.47 3.81
N TRP A 204 6.82 10.25 4.70
CA TRP A 204 5.85 11.27 5.08
C TRP A 204 6.47 12.44 5.84
N PHE A 205 7.68 12.29 6.41
CA PHE A 205 8.40 13.41 7.03
C PHE A 205 8.62 14.55 6.04
N ASN A 206 9.14 14.26 4.85
CA ASN A 206 9.35 15.27 3.80
C ASN A 206 8.02 15.89 3.35
N ALA A 207 6.96 15.08 3.26
CA ALA A 207 5.63 15.55 2.88
C ALA A 207 5.09 16.55 3.90
N ILE A 208 5.23 16.25 5.20
CA ILE A 208 4.82 17.13 6.29
C ILE A 208 5.61 18.45 6.25
N VAL A 209 6.93 18.39 5.98
CA VAL A 209 7.77 19.58 5.88
C VAL A 209 7.36 20.49 4.72
N GLU A 210 7.16 19.94 3.52
CA GLU A 210 6.73 20.72 2.37
C GLU A 210 5.29 21.23 2.53
N ALA A 211 4.41 20.40 3.10
CA ALA A 211 3.04 20.78 3.40
C ALA A 211 2.97 21.95 4.41
N HIS A 212 3.84 21.99 5.40
CA HIS A 212 3.87 23.11 6.35
C HIS A 212 4.19 24.44 5.67
N LYS A 213 5.11 24.45 4.69
CA LYS A 213 5.44 25.64 3.89
C LYS A 213 4.26 26.10 3.03
N LEU A 214 3.50 25.14 2.49
CA LEU A 214 2.31 25.38 1.66
C LEU A 214 1.01 25.53 2.47
N ARG A 215 1.11 25.58 3.81
CA ARG A 215 -0.03 25.70 4.72
C ARG A 215 -1.07 24.57 4.56
N CYS A 216 -0.63 23.32 4.45
CA CYS A 216 -1.49 22.14 4.37
C CYS A 216 -0.96 20.95 5.20
N SER A 217 -0.21 21.25 6.27
CA SER A 217 0.38 20.19 7.11
C SER A 217 -0.66 19.37 7.88
N LEU A 218 -1.81 19.96 8.24
CA LEU A 218 -2.87 19.25 8.94
C LEU A 218 -3.53 18.15 8.07
N GLU A 219 -3.66 18.41 6.78
CA GLU A 219 -4.17 17.49 5.77
C GLU A 219 -3.14 16.41 5.49
N MET A 220 -1.86 16.78 5.41
CA MET A 220 -0.78 15.82 5.18
C MET A 220 -0.66 14.80 6.32
N LEU A 221 -0.87 15.21 7.57
CA LEU A 221 -0.93 14.28 8.71
C LEU A 221 -2.13 13.32 8.60
N ALA A 222 -3.25 13.77 8.03
CA ALA A 222 -4.42 12.92 7.81
C ALA A 222 -4.16 11.90 6.70
N LEU A 223 -3.55 12.32 5.58
CA LEU A 223 -3.15 11.44 4.49
C LEU A 223 -2.11 10.41 4.94
N ALA A 224 -1.11 10.83 5.73
CA ALA A 224 -0.12 9.93 6.30
C ALA A 224 -0.72 8.89 7.24
N ALA A 225 -1.77 9.25 8.00
CA ALA A 225 -2.49 8.32 8.86
C ALA A 225 -3.36 7.33 8.08
N LEU A 226 -3.84 7.73 6.90
CA LEU A 226 -4.64 6.89 6.01
C LEU A 226 -3.78 5.91 5.18
N ASP A 227 -2.50 6.20 5.02
CA ASP A 227 -1.59 5.40 4.21
C ASP A 227 -1.54 3.94 4.68
N GLY A 228 -1.64 3.00 3.75
CA GLY A 228 -1.70 1.56 4.03
C GLY A 228 -3.03 1.04 4.59
N SER A 229 -4.00 1.91 4.92
CA SER A 229 -5.31 1.51 5.46
C SER A 229 -6.41 1.54 4.40
N ASN A 230 -7.14 0.43 4.22
CA ASN A 230 -8.34 0.42 3.38
C ASN A 230 -9.60 0.73 4.22
N ILE A 231 -10.11 1.95 4.09
CA ILE A 231 -11.31 2.40 4.82
C ILE A 231 -12.62 1.99 4.14
N TYR A 232 -12.58 1.61 2.85
CA TYR A 232 -13.77 1.32 2.08
C TYR A 232 -14.16 -0.15 2.19
N LEU A 233 -15.43 -0.39 2.50
CA LEU A 233 -16.04 -1.72 2.47
C LEU A 233 -16.71 -1.91 1.12
N ARG A 234 -16.49 -3.06 0.49
CA ARG A 234 -17.12 -3.41 -0.80
C ARG A 234 -17.74 -4.83 -0.76
N PRO A 235 -18.83 -5.03 0.00
CA PRO A 235 -19.43 -6.35 0.16
C PRO A 235 -19.97 -6.90 -1.17
N HIS A 236 -19.79 -8.20 -1.44
CA HIS A 236 -20.14 -8.80 -2.74
C HIS A 236 -21.61 -8.61 -3.13
N GLY A 237 -22.54 -8.73 -2.18
CA GLY A 237 -23.99 -8.66 -2.45
C GLY A 237 -24.51 -7.26 -2.81
N VAL A 238 -23.76 -6.20 -2.47
CA VAL A 238 -24.19 -4.80 -2.61
C VAL A 238 -23.10 -3.91 -3.21
N ARG A 239 -22.21 -4.49 -4.03
CA ARG A 239 -21.07 -3.76 -4.65
C ARG A 239 -21.48 -2.48 -5.36
N TYR A 240 -22.56 -2.53 -6.14
CA TYR A 240 -23.05 -1.37 -6.89
C TYR A 240 -23.40 -0.19 -5.96
N TYR A 241 -24.11 -0.46 -4.85
CA TYR A 241 -24.46 0.57 -3.87
C TYR A 241 -23.23 1.09 -3.13
N ALA A 242 -22.28 0.20 -2.79
CA ALA A 242 -21.02 0.60 -2.18
C ALA A 242 -20.20 1.51 -3.10
N ASP A 243 -20.13 1.18 -4.39
CA ASP A 243 -19.40 1.98 -5.39
C ASP A 243 -20.07 3.35 -5.59
N LEU A 244 -21.42 3.42 -5.61
CA LEU A 244 -22.16 4.68 -5.67
C LEU A 244 -21.95 5.55 -4.43
N ALA A 245 -22.04 4.95 -3.23
CA ALA A 245 -21.77 5.66 -1.98
C ALA A 245 -20.31 6.17 -1.94
N ARG A 246 -19.37 5.46 -2.55
CA ARG A 246 -17.97 5.87 -2.60
C ARG A 246 -17.74 7.13 -3.44
N GLN A 247 -18.53 7.33 -4.50
CA GLN A 247 -18.42 8.50 -5.38
C GLN A 247 -18.61 9.83 -4.64
N GLN A 248 -19.36 9.85 -3.53
CA GLN A 248 -19.53 11.06 -2.73
C GLN A 248 -18.20 11.59 -2.13
N PHE A 249 -17.19 10.71 -2.03
CA PHE A 249 -15.84 11.02 -1.53
C PHE A 249 -14.81 11.16 -2.65
N ALA A 250 -15.23 11.08 -3.92
CA ALA A 250 -14.32 11.11 -5.06
C ALA A 250 -13.76 12.50 -5.35
N ASP A 251 -14.58 13.54 -5.15
CA ASP A 251 -14.21 14.93 -5.38
C ASP A 251 -13.88 15.64 -4.06
N PHE A 252 -12.79 16.40 -4.03
CA PHE A 252 -12.51 17.35 -2.95
C PHE A 252 -13.53 18.50 -2.90
N THR A 253 -14.24 18.73 -4.00
CA THR A 253 -15.24 19.77 -4.21
C THR A 253 -16.67 19.31 -3.93
N SER A 254 -16.89 18.04 -3.54
CA SER A 254 -18.20 17.66 -3.03
C SER A 254 -18.48 18.54 -1.81
N ASP A 255 -19.59 19.30 -1.87
CA ASP A 255 -20.01 20.15 -0.76
C ASP A 255 -19.88 19.32 0.52
N PRO A 256 -19.12 19.77 1.54
CA PRO A 256 -19.10 19.06 2.81
C PRO A 256 -20.57 18.88 3.19
N PRO A 257 -21.01 17.67 3.58
CA PRO A 257 -22.40 17.41 3.88
C PRO A 257 -22.88 18.57 4.75
N LYS A 258 -23.88 19.30 4.25
CA LYS A 258 -24.34 20.57 4.82
C LYS A 258 -24.28 20.41 6.32
N LYS A 259 -23.56 21.33 6.95
CA LYS A 259 -23.21 21.36 8.38
C LYS A 259 -24.46 21.59 9.25
N GLU A 260 -25.55 20.88 8.97
CA GLU A 260 -26.55 20.55 9.97
C GLU A 260 -25.86 19.56 10.89
N ARG A 261 -25.42 20.10 12.03
CA ARG A 261 -25.06 19.37 13.24
C ARG A 261 -26.26 18.55 13.69
N ILE A 262 -26.58 17.51 12.94
CA ILE A 262 -27.32 16.38 13.47
C ILE A 262 -26.28 15.62 14.29
N ASP A 263 -26.63 15.18 15.49
CA ASP A 263 -25.89 14.15 16.22
C ASP A 263 -25.87 12.89 15.33
N LEU A 264 -25.00 12.91 14.33
CA LEU A 264 -24.80 11.83 13.40
C LEU A 264 -24.09 10.76 14.21
N ASP A 265 -24.83 9.68 14.48
CA ASP A 265 -24.19 8.45 14.95
C ASP A 265 -23.16 8.05 13.89
N ILE A 266 -21.88 8.25 14.22
CA ILE A 266 -20.73 8.00 13.34
C ILE A 266 -20.77 6.54 12.85
N ARG A 267 -21.26 5.61 13.69
CA ARG A 267 -21.39 4.20 13.30
C ARG A 267 -22.44 4.02 12.22
N GLN A 268 -23.57 4.68 12.35
CA GLN A 268 -24.63 4.63 11.35
C GLN A 268 -24.15 5.29 10.04
N TRP A 269 -23.51 6.45 10.12
CA TRP A 269 -22.94 7.11 8.93
C TRP A 269 -21.89 6.24 8.24
N CYS A 270 -20.98 5.61 8.99
CA CYS A 270 -20.01 4.68 8.42
C CYS A 270 -20.70 3.47 7.76
N PHE A 271 -21.77 2.95 8.36
CA PHE A 271 -22.53 1.85 7.78
C PHE A 271 -23.18 2.25 6.45
N ASP A 272 -23.88 3.40 6.42
CA ASP A 272 -24.58 3.91 5.24
C ASP A 272 -23.60 4.30 4.11
N ALA A 273 -22.42 4.82 4.47
CA ALA A 273 -21.37 5.21 3.54
C ALA A 273 -20.43 4.06 3.12
N PHE A 274 -20.66 2.83 3.60
CA PHE A 274 -19.79 1.66 3.38
C PHE A 274 -18.33 1.90 3.82
N LEU A 275 -18.15 2.50 4.98
CA LEU A 275 -16.85 2.75 5.61
C LEU A 275 -16.61 1.84 6.81
N ASN A 276 -15.36 1.42 6.99
CA ASN A 276 -14.95 0.61 8.12
C ASN A 276 -14.68 1.50 9.35
N HIS A 277 -15.65 1.57 10.26
CA HIS A 277 -15.54 2.35 11.50
C HIS A 277 -14.30 2.02 12.33
N SER A 278 -13.96 0.74 12.49
CA SER A 278 -12.80 0.33 13.30
C SER A 278 -11.47 0.84 12.71
N VAL A 279 -11.35 0.82 11.38
CA VAL A 279 -10.18 1.35 10.68
C VAL A 279 -10.17 2.87 10.76
N LEU A 280 -11.32 3.55 10.64
CA LEU A 280 -11.39 4.99 10.81
C LEU A 280 -11.00 5.46 12.22
N ASP A 281 -11.42 4.73 13.26
CA ASP A 281 -10.99 4.98 14.64
C ASP A 281 -9.46 4.83 14.78
N GLU A 282 -8.88 3.82 14.12
CA GLU A 282 -7.43 3.63 14.10
C GLU A 282 -6.72 4.77 13.39
N VAL A 283 -7.18 5.16 12.20
CA VAL A 283 -6.66 6.31 11.45
C VAL A 283 -6.76 7.59 12.29
N ALA A 284 -7.87 7.79 13.01
CA ALA A 284 -8.03 8.94 13.90
C ALA A 284 -7.02 8.93 15.06
N ARG A 285 -6.77 7.75 15.67
CA ARG A 285 -5.73 7.58 16.70
C ARG A 285 -4.33 7.85 16.15
N VAL A 286 -3.98 7.29 15.00
CA VAL A 286 -2.67 7.50 14.35
C VAL A 286 -2.50 8.98 14.00
N ARG A 287 -3.52 9.64 13.45
CA ARG A 287 -3.49 11.07 13.16
C ARG A 287 -3.23 11.91 14.43
N GLN A 288 -3.83 11.54 15.56
CA GLN A 288 -3.61 12.23 16.83
C GLN A 288 -2.17 12.05 17.33
N GLN A 289 -1.64 10.83 17.27
CA GLN A 289 -0.24 10.55 17.59
C GLN A 289 0.72 11.36 16.69
N LEU A 290 0.42 11.45 15.39
CA LEU A 290 1.22 12.23 14.45
C LEU A 290 1.20 13.74 14.77
N LYS A 291 0.09 14.29 15.26
CA LYS A 291 0.03 15.68 15.75
C LYS A 291 0.92 15.89 16.98
N GLU A 292 0.89 14.96 17.92
CA GLU A 292 1.75 15.02 19.11
C GLU A 292 3.23 14.92 18.71
N GLN A 293 3.57 14.01 17.80
CA GLN A 293 4.93 13.90 17.24
C GLN A 293 5.34 15.14 16.45
N PHE A 294 4.42 15.80 15.76
CA PHE A 294 4.73 17.02 15.01
C PHE A 294 5.33 18.09 15.92
N HIS A 295 4.76 18.30 17.12
CA HIS A 295 5.30 19.26 18.08
C HIS A 295 6.71 18.89 18.58
N LEU A 296 6.96 17.59 18.79
CA LEU A 296 8.28 17.10 19.20
C LEU A 296 9.32 17.20 18.09
N LEU A 297 8.91 16.91 16.86
CA LEU A 297 9.78 16.92 15.71
C LEU A 297 10.06 18.35 15.23
N PHE A 298 9.12 19.27 15.35
CA PHE A 298 9.22 20.64 14.83
C PHE A 298 8.94 21.68 15.93
N PRO A 299 9.84 21.85 16.92
CA PRO A 299 9.63 22.74 18.06
C PRO A 299 9.46 24.21 17.64
N ASP A 300 10.08 24.62 16.53
CA ASP A 300 9.95 25.97 15.97
C ASP A 300 8.56 26.23 15.36
N TRP A 301 7.79 25.18 15.08
CA TRP A 301 6.47 25.27 14.48
C TRP A 301 5.40 25.16 15.55
N ARG A 302 4.69 26.27 15.78
CA ARG A 302 3.66 26.35 16.84
C ARG A 302 2.64 25.21 16.77
N ALA A 303 2.11 24.93 15.59
CA ALA A 303 1.14 23.88 15.34
C ALA A 303 1.08 23.50 13.85
N PRO A 304 0.51 22.33 13.51
CA PRO A 304 0.11 22.04 12.14
C PRO A 304 -0.83 23.14 11.62
N ASN A 305 -0.59 23.58 10.39
CA ASN A 305 -1.34 24.63 9.71
C ASN A 305 -2.20 24.06 8.59
N THR A 306 -3.23 24.82 8.22
CA THR A 306 -4.16 24.49 7.13
C THR A 306 -4.57 25.78 6.42
N THR A 307 -4.82 25.67 5.13
CA THR A 307 -5.41 26.72 4.32
C THR A 307 -6.94 26.62 4.52
N PRO A 308 -7.69 27.73 4.57
CA PRO A 308 -9.14 27.62 4.69
C PRO A 308 -9.72 26.78 3.54
N PHE A 309 -10.68 25.90 3.84
CA PHE A 309 -11.29 25.00 2.85
C PHE A 309 -11.92 25.73 1.65
N ILE A 310 -12.37 26.97 1.86
CA ILE A 310 -13.00 27.83 0.84
C ILE A 310 -11.96 28.43 -0.13
N ASP A 311 -10.68 28.44 0.25
CA ASP A 311 -9.62 28.99 -0.59
C ASP A 311 -9.40 28.09 -1.84
N PRO A 312 -9.41 28.65 -3.06
CA PRO A 312 -9.12 27.89 -4.28
C PRO A 312 -7.75 27.17 -4.23
N ASN A 313 -6.81 27.66 -3.43
CA ASN A 313 -5.50 27.06 -3.29
C ASN A 313 -5.45 25.89 -2.29
N TYR A 314 -6.54 25.60 -1.57
CA TYR A 314 -6.56 24.52 -0.57
C TYR A 314 -6.13 23.18 -1.17
N GLU A 315 -6.79 22.73 -2.24
CA GLU A 315 -6.47 21.48 -2.92
C GLU A 315 -5.12 21.54 -3.65
N ILE A 316 -4.86 22.67 -4.32
CA ILE A 316 -3.62 22.90 -5.07
C ILE A 316 -2.41 22.77 -4.14
N ASN A 317 -2.48 23.32 -2.93
CA ASN A 317 -1.39 23.25 -1.94
C ASN A 317 -1.15 21.80 -1.49
N ILE A 318 -2.21 21.01 -1.27
CA ILE A 318 -2.08 19.58 -0.90
C ILE A 318 -1.42 18.81 -2.03
N ARG A 319 -1.92 18.95 -3.26
CA ARG A 319 -1.38 18.24 -4.44
C ARG A 319 0.07 18.66 -4.72
N LYS A 320 0.41 19.95 -4.65
CA LYS A 320 1.79 20.45 -4.76
C LYS A 320 2.71 19.87 -3.68
N ALA A 321 2.27 19.76 -2.44
CA ALA A 321 3.06 19.17 -1.36
C ALA A 321 3.34 17.67 -1.61
N LEU A 322 2.34 16.94 -2.10
CA LEU A 322 2.50 15.55 -2.55
C LEU A 322 3.48 15.47 -3.73
N THR A 323 3.34 16.33 -4.74
CA THR A 323 4.24 16.38 -5.91
C THR A 323 5.69 16.59 -5.49
N ARG A 324 5.98 17.55 -4.62
CA ARG A 324 7.35 17.83 -4.17
C ARG A 324 8.00 16.68 -3.41
N THR A 325 7.20 15.79 -2.82
CA THR A 325 7.71 14.68 -2.00
C THR A 325 7.74 13.36 -2.75
N PHE A 326 6.66 13.03 -3.44
CA PHE A 326 6.44 11.75 -4.10
C PHE A 326 6.73 11.81 -5.61
N TYR A 327 7.48 12.81 -6.07
CA TYR A 327 7.84 12.97 -7.49
C TYR A 327 8.51 11.74 -8.12
N TYR A 328 9.17 10.91 -7.32
CA TYR A 328 9.79 9.67 -7.79
C TYR A 328 8.76 8.54 -8.07
N ARG A 329 7.49 8.76 -7.70
CA ARG A 329 6.30 7.96 -8.01
C ARG A 329 5.34 8.72 -8.95
N SER A 330 5.89 9.54 -9.84
CA SER A 330 5.13 10.22 -10.89
C SER A 330 5.07 9.38 -12.16
N ASP A 331 3.93 9.40 -12.83
CA ASP A 331 3.68 8.71 -14.07
C ASP A 331 3.05 9.65 -15.10
N PHE A 332 3.43 9.49 -16.37
CA PHE A 332 2.83 10.23 -17.48
C PHE A 332 1.95 9.30 -18.31
N ARG A 333 0.85 9.84 -18.80
CA ARG A 333 -0.05 9.12 -19.71
C ARG A 333 0.73 8.64 -20.93
N ASP A 334 0.56 7.36 -21.27
CA ASP A 334 1.21 6.80 -22.45
C ASP A 334 0.41 7.18 -23.71
N PRO A 335 0.98 7.91 -24.68
CA PRO A 335 0.27 8.26 -25.92
C PRO A 335 -0.12 7.03 -26.74
N ALA A 336 0.58 5.91 -26.58
CA ALA A 336 0.33 4.67 -27.33
C ALA A 336 -0.71 3.75 -26.67
N GLY A 337 -1.08 4.00 -25.42
CA GLY A 337 -1.94 3.11 -24.63
C GLY A 337 -3.20 3.79 -24.11
N ILE A 338 -4.38 3.23 -24.40
CA ILE A 338 -5.65 3.73 -23.86
C ILE A 338 -5.69 3.41 -22.35
N GLY A 339 -5.76 4.46 -21.52
CA GLY A 339 -5.87 4.31 -20.06
C GLY A 339 -4.63 3.75 -19.37
N GLN A 340 -3.49 3.71 -20.07
CA GLN A 340 -2.21 3.28 -19.51
C GLN A 340 -1.29 4.47 -19.26
N TYR A 341 -0.49 4.34 -18.22
CA TYR A 341 0.53 5.31 -17.86
C TYR A 341 1.89 4.63 -17.88
N ARG A 342 2.93 5.43 -18.08
CA ARG A 342 4.30 4.98 -18.17
C ARG A 342 5.08 5.51 -16.97
N VAL A 343 5.61 4.59 -16.19
CA VAL A 343 6.34 4.89 -14.96
C VAL A 343 7.62 5.63 -15.28
N VAL A 344 7.77 6.84 -14.74
CA VAL A 344 8.90 7.73 -15.06
C VAL A 344 10.24 7.06 -14.80
N ARG A 345 10.42 6.44 -13.63
CA ARG A 345 11.71 5.87 -13.20
C ARG A 345 12.09 4.55 -13.88
N ALA A 346 11.10 3.77 -14.31
CA ALA A 346 11.31 2.39 -14.73
C ALA A 346 10.81 2.09 -16.15
N ASN A 347 10.12 3.04 -16.79
CA ASN A 347 9.63 3.00 -18.17
C ASN A 347 8.69 1.80 -18.45
N TRP A 348 7.96 1.33 -17.43
CA TRP A 348 6.96 0.28 -17.55
C TRP A 348 5.57 0.87 -17.72
N GLN A 349 4.68 0.12 -18.37
CA GLN A 349 3.27 0.48 -18.49
C GLN A 349 2.48 -0.08 -17.30
N ALA A 350 1.66 0.77 -16.69
CA ALA A 350 0.74 0.41 -15.62
C ALA A 350 -0.63 1.07 -15.84
N GLY A 351 -1.69 0.37 -15.45
CA GLY A 351 -3.05 0.92 -15.43
C GLY A 351 -3.37 1.52 -14.07
N ILE A 352 -4.39 2.38 -13.99
CA ILE A 352 -4.97 2.78 -12.71
C ILE A 352 -5.81 1.60 -12.19
N HIS A 353 -5.68 1.30 -10.89
CA HIS A 353 -6.46 0.22 -10.26
C HIS A 353 -7.97 0.48 -10.42
N PRO A 354 -8.80 -0.53 -10.75
CA PRO A 354 -10.23 -0.34 -11.01
C PRO A 354 -11.01 0.29 -9.85
N ASP A 355 -10.55 0.08 -8.62
CA ASP A 355 -11.15 0.66 -7.41
C ASP A 355 -10.81 2.15 -7.20
N SER A 356 -10.06 2.78 -8.10
CA SER A 356 -9.75 4.21 -8.02
C SER A 356 -10.82 5.05 -8.71
N HIS A 357 -11.19 6.19 -8.13
CA HIS A 357 -12.08 7.16 -8.77
C HIS A 357 -11.45 7.86 -9.99
N GLN A 358 -10.14 7.75 -10.15
CA GLN A 358 -9.38 8.38 -11.24
C GLN A 358 -9.42 7.55 -12.54
N VAL A 359 -10.11 6.40 -12.56
CA VAL A 359 -10.29 5.60 -13.76
C VAL A 359 -11.12 6.37 -14.78
N GLY A 360 -10.57 6.57 -15.98
CA GLY A 360 -11.23 7.30 -17.07
C GLY A 360 -11.07 8.83 -17.04
N ALA A 361 -10.53 9.41 -15.96
CA ALA A 361 -10.30 10.85 -15.85
C ALA A 361 -9.23 11.38 -16.83
N ASN A 362 -8.36 10.49 -17.31
CA ASN A 362 -7.42 10.74 -18.42
C ASN A 362 -6.44 11.92 -18.23
N HIS A 363 -6.06 12.21 -16.99
CA HIS A 363 -5.04 13.21 -16.66
C HIS A 363 -3.70 12.93 -17.36
N GLU A 364 -2.98 13.97 -17.75
CA GLU A 364 -1.67 13.82 -18.40
C GLU A 364 -0.60 13.28 -17.44
N CYS A 365 -0.62 13.72 -16.19
CA CYS A 365 0.31 13.30 -15.17
C CYS A 365 -0.40 12.96 -13.86
N ILE A 366 0.10 11.92 -13.21
CA ILE A 366 -0.42 11.43 -11.94
C ILE A 366 0.73 11.07 -11.00
N LEU A 367 0.45 11.12 -9.71
CA LEU A 367 1.22 10.45 -8.67
C LEU A 367 0.50 9.17 -8.26
N PHE A 368 1.24 8.14 -7.88
CA PHE A 368 0.67 6.94 -7.30
C PHE A 368 1.28 6.66 -5.91
N GLY A 369 0.46 6.10 -5.02
CA GLY A 369 0.92 5.62 -3.72
C GLY A 369 1.63 4.28 -3.87
N ASN A 370 0.91 3.27 -4.35
CA ASN A 370 1.41 1.90 -4.44
C ASN A 370 1.28 1.38 -5.87
N LEU A 371 2.28 0.61 -6.30
CA LEU A 371 2.24 -0.16 -7.53
C LEU A 371 2.09 -1.62 -7.12
N THR A 372 1.13 -2.34 -7.73
CA THR A 372 0.85 -3.74 -7.44
C THR A 372 0.76 -4.55 -8.73
N TYR A 373 1.06 -5.84 -8.65
CA TYR A 373 0.92 -6.75 -9.79
C TYR A 373 -0.07 -7.87 -9.47
N SER A 374 -1.10 -7.99 -10.30
CA SER A 374 -2.08 -9.09 -10.29
C SER A 374 -2.49 -9.41 -11.73
N GLY A 375 -1.62 -10.09 -12.47
CA GLY A 375 -1.77 -10.37 -13.91
C GLY A 375 -1.35 -9.20 -14.79
N ILE A 376 -1.82 -7.99 -14.47
CA ILE A 376 -1.31 -6.72 -15.00
C ILE A 376 -0.87 -5.79 -13.85
N GLN A 377 -0.14 -4.74 -14.19
CA GLN A 377 0.36 -3.75 -13.23
C GLN A 377 -0.70 -2.68 -12.98
N TYR A 378 -1.01 -2.45 -11.70
CA TYR A 378 -1.99 -1.47 -11.26
C TYR A 378 -1.39 -0.47 -10.27
N MET A 379 -1.72 0.79 -10.47
CA MET A 379 -1.44 1.87 -9.52
C MET A 379 -2.64 2.15 -8.64
N SER A 380 -2.41 2.22 -7.33
CA SER A 380 -3.41 2.55 -6.31
C SER A 380 -3.04 3.87 -5.62
N ASN A 381 -4.04 4.51 -5.01
CA ASN A 381 -3.91 5.84 -4.37
C ASN A 381 -3.37 6.88 -5.35
N VAL A 382 -4.09 7.06 -6.45
CA VAL A 382 -3.69 7.93 -7.56
C VAL A 382 -4.17 9.35 -7.32
N THR A 383 -3.31 10.33 -7.58
CA THR A 383 -3.64 11.77 -7.49
C THR A 383 -3.20 12.47 -8.76
N ALA A 384 -4.09 13.25 -9.36
CA ALA A 384 -3.77 14.05 -10.55
C ALA A 384 -2.77 15.16 -10.19
N VAL A 385 -1.82 15.43 -11.09
CA VAL A 385 -0.84 16.52 -10.90
C VAL A 385 -0.52 17.21 -12.22
N GLU A 386 -0.13 18.47 -12.08
CA GLU A 386 0.22 19.37 -13.16
C GLU A 386 1.69 19.12 -13.55
N PRO A 387 1.98 18.80 -14.83
CA PRO A 387 3.33 18.55 -15.31
C PRO A 387 4.33 19.68 -14.99
N GLU A 388 3.87 20.93 -14.93
CA GLU A 388 4.67 22.11 -14.62
C GLU A 388 5.31 22.01 -13.22
N TRP A 389 4.57 21.48 -12.25
CA TRP A 389 5.06 21.37 -10.86
C TRP A 389 6.20 20.35 -10.74
N LEU A 390 6.18 19.31 -11.59
CA LEU A 390 7.28 18.33 -11.66
C LEU A 390 8.49 18.93 -12.37
N ALA A 391 8.28 19.69 -13.45
CA ALA A 391 9.35 20.31 -14.23
C ALA A 391 10.21 21.29 -13.42
N GLU A 392 9.67 21.91 -12.36
CA GLU A 392 10.41 22.77 -11.43
C GLU A 392 11.47 22.02 -10.60
N LEU A 393 11.26 20.74 -10.34
CA LEU A 393 12.10 19.94 -9.45
C LEU A 393 13.42 19.55 -10.12
N ASP A 394 14.50 19.49 -9.33
CA ASP A 394 15.83 19.18 -9.84
C ASP A 394 15.89 17.81 -10.56
N PHE A 395 15.11 16.83 -10.13
CA PHE A 395 15.05 15.51 -10.78
C PHE A 395 14.59 15.57 -12.24
N PHE A 396 13.71 16.52 -12.60
CA PHE A 396 13.17 16.67 -13.95
C PHE A 396 13.99 17.63 -14.82
N LYS A 397 15.10 18.15 -14.32
CA LYS A 397 16.03 18.96 -15.13
C LYS A 397 16.91 18.05 -15.98
N GLU A 398 17.04 18.36 -17.27
CA GLU A 398 17.73 17.51 -18.26
C GLU A 398 19.14 17.08 -17.82
N LYS A 399 19.87 17.97 -17.14
CA LYS A 399 21.21 17.72 -16.58
C LYS A 399 21.30 16.51 -15.64
N ASN A 400 20.19 16.14 -15.01
CA ASN A 400 20.14 15.09 -13.99
C ASN A 400 19.57 13.77 -14.53
N TRP A 401 19.20 13.71 -15.81
CA TRP A 401 18.61 12.51 -16.40
C TRP A 401 19.66 11.47 -16.72
N LEU A 402 19.40 10.23 -16.27
CA LEU A 402 20.26 9.10 -16.54
C LEU A 402 20.26 8.76 -18.04
N ARG A 403 21.46 8.60 -18.61
CA ARG A 403 21.67 8.14 -19.99
C ARG A 403 22.12 6.68 -20.01
N LYS A 404 21.73 5.97 -21.05
CA LYS A 404 22.28 4.65 -21.39
C LYS A 404 23.70 4.83 -21.99
N PRO A 405 24.54 3.78 -22.03
CA PRO A 405 25.88 3.85 -22.63
C PRO A 405 25.88 4.33 -24.09
N ASN A 406 24.79 4.11 -24.82
CA ASN A 406 24.59 4.56 -26.20
C ASN A 406 24.09 6.02 -26.32
N GLY A 407 24.11 6.81 -25.23
CA GLY A 407 23.71 8.22 -25.20
C GLY A 407 22.20 8.48 -25.12
N VAL A 408 21.35 7.46 -25.30
CA VAL A 408 19.89 7.58 -25.23
C VAL A 408 19.45 7.74 -23.77
N TYR A 409 18.52 8.66 -23.50
CA TYR A 409 17.95 8.82 -22.17
C TYR A 409 17.24 7.53 -21.70
N ARG A 410 17.42 7.19 -20.43
CA ARG A 410 16.68 6.06 -19.82
C ARG A 410 15.18 6.34 -19.74
N MET A 411 14.79 7.61 -19.76
CA MET A 411 13.43 8.08 -19.49
C MET A 411 12.96 8.97 -20.66
N PRO A 412 12.75 8.40 -21.86
CA PRO A 412 12.46 9.17 -23.07
C PRO A 412 11.16 9.98 -22.98
N ILE A 413 10.19 9.52 -22.19
CA ILE A 413 8.92 10.24 -21.99
C ILE A 413 9.11 11.61 -21.33
N LEU A 414 10.15 11.79 -20.51
CA LEU A 414 10.45 13.09 -19.90
C LEU A 414 10.85 14.11 -20.96
N GLN A 415 11.50 13.67 -22.04
CA GLN A 415 11.86 14.56 -23.13
C GLN A 415 10.63 15.13 -23.83
N THR A 416 9.60 14.31 -24.04
CA THR A 416 8.40 14.74 -24.75
C THR A 416 7.45 15.55 -23.87
N THR A 417 7.43 15.30 -22.57
CA THR A 417 6.44 15.87 -21.64
C THR A 417 6.96 17.03 -20.79
N THR A 418 8.23 17.00 -20.37
CA THR A 418 8.76 17.99 -19.40
C THR A 418 9.72 19.02 -20.00
N LEU A 419 10.50 18.68 -21.05
CA LEU A 419 11.34 19.66 -21.76
C LEU A 419 10.53 20.87 -22.31
N PRO A 420 9.33 20.69 -22.89
CA PRO A 420 8.57 21.83 -23.43
C PRO A 420 8.09 22.82 -22.35
N LEU A 421 8.02 22.37 -21.10
CA LEU A 421 7.50 23.13 -19.96
C LEU A 421 8.61 23.86 -19.20
N GLN A 422 9.88 23.55 -19.47
CA GLN A 422 10.99 24.27 -18.86
C GLN A 422 11.08 25.68 -19.46
N PRO A 423 11.33 26.72 -18.63
CA PRO A 423 11.52 28.06 -19.14
C PRO A 423 12.68 28.07 -20.14
N LYS A 424 12.41 28.48 -21.39
CA LYS A 424 13.44 28.66 -22.41
C LYS A 424 14.43 29.69 -21.86
N LYS A 425 15.72 29.35 -21.82
CA LYS A 425 16.77 30.35 -21.55
C LYS A 425 16.65 31.44 -22.61
N ASP A 426 16.41 32.68 -22.19
CA ASP A 426 16.54 33.82 -23.07
C ASP A 426 17.96 33.81 -23.67
N PRO A 427 18.12 33.83 -25.00
CA PRO A 427 19.44 33.78 -25.64
C PRO A 427 20.24 35.09 -25.49
N LYS A 428 19.90 35.95 -24.53
CA LYS A 428 20.49 37.30 -24.39
C LYS A 428 21.42 37.49 -23.20
N ASN A 429 21.74 36.47 -22.41
CA ASN A 429 22.76 36.56 -21.37
C ASN A 429 23.74 35.38 -21.43
N THR A 430 24.59 35.39 -22.43
CA THR A 430 25.95 34.85 -22.32
C THR A 430 26.87 36.01 -21.96
N PRO A 431 27.53 36.02 -20.79
CA PRO A 431 28.61 36.97 -20.54
C PRO A 431 29.79 36.62 -21.46
N GLU A 432 30.31 37.64 -22.15
CA GLU A 432 31.57 37.59 -22.91
C GLU A 432 32.79 37.29 -22.03
#